data_AF-A0A143XHE2-F1
#
_entry.id   AF-A0A143XHE2-F1
#
_cell.length_a   1.000
_cell.length_b   1.000
_cell.length_c   1.000
_cell.angle_alpha   90.00
_cell.angle_beta   90.00
_cell.angle_gamma   90.00
#
_symmetry.space_group_name_H-M   'P 1'
#
loop_
_entity.id
_entity.type
_entity.pdbx_description
1 polymer ?
#
loop_
_entity_poly.entity_id
_entity_poly.type
_entity_poly.pdbx_seq_one_letter_code
_entity_poly.pdbx_strand_id
1 'polypeptide(L)'
;MGKAVRMQFFVMVNKKEFKLAFSFTFCWALYCYWYEVKQQTGTDLMVYWDATQFYCGSNLHPLWYYFTFLFPILVVLPYATSYIVERANGTSILLISKMGVQRYILSKVIVCFIGGFLIIMLPFLINYILCQVTFPHTNNIMGAYYGTEGYDGMLTGTYYAIHVQNIQLPFLKLYLNYPHLYYIWYIVLLSTLSGVFGVILLCFSFLIRRGRIFLFIPLFVLLKLMNVLTEYSYKNAGSNPFSPLEVESMGYKEGPEYVCYNLLEYVNPFGERGQNTIYLFCVAAIIVTFCSICIKFAIKKEMRHIQGE
;
A
#
# COMPACT_ATOMS: atom_id res chain seq x y z
N MET A 1 -24.68 11.47 10.89
CA MET A 1 -23.61 10.69 10.22
C MET A 1 -22.87 9.77 11.19
N GLY A 2 -22.33 10.27 12.30
CA GLY A 2 -21.52 9.48 13.26
C GLY A 2 -22.17 8.20 13.79
N LYS A 3 -23.48 8.21 14.12
CA LYS A 3 -24.20 7.00 14.59
C LYS A 3 -24.22 5.86 13.54
N ALA A 4 -24.36 6.19 12.26
CA ALA A 4 -24.38 5.20 11.17
C ALA A 4 -22.98 4.59 10.93
N VAL A 5 -21.94 5.43 10.93
CA VAL A 5 -20.54 4.98 10.85
C VAL A 5 -20.21 4.06 12.02
N ARG A 6 -20.56 4.45 13.25
CA ARG A 6 -20.31 3.63 14.45
C ARG A 6 -20.98 2.26 14.35
N MET A 7 -22.25 2.20 13.94
CA MET A 7 -22.96 0.93 13.75
C MET A 7 -22.28 0.04 12.71
N GLN A 8 -21.99 0.57 11.53
CA GLN A 8 -21.35 -0.20 10.45
C GLN A 8 -19.93 -0.64 10.80
N PHE A 9 -19.20 0.17 11.56
CA PHE A 9 -17.87 -0.17 12.08
C PHE A 9 -17.95 -1.38 13.02
N PHE A 10 -18.89 -1.39 13.98
CA PHE A 10 -19.08 -2.56 14.85
C PHE A 10 -19.48 -3.81 14.08
N VAL A 11 -20.31 -3.66 13.04
CA VAL A 11 -20.65 -4.79 12.15
C VAL A 11 -19.39 -5.29 11.46
N MET A 12 -18.57 -4.41 10.89
CA MET A 12 -17.32 -4.76 10.19
C MET A 12 -16.37 -5.54 11.10
N VAL A 13 -16.04 -5.02 12.29
CA VAL A 13 -15.09 -5.66 13.22
C VAL A 13 -15.56 -7.06 13.66
N ASN A 14 -16.88 -7.28 13.70
CA ASN A 14 -17.44 -8.59 14.04
C ASN A 14 -17.50 -9.58 12.87
N LYS A 15 -17.28 -9.15 11.62
CA LYS A 15 -17.27 -10.05 10.46
C LYS A 15 -16.06 -10.97 10.48
N LYS A 16 -16.28 -12.23 10.11
CA LYS A 16 -15.21 -13.24 9.95
C LYS A 16 -14.16 -12.79 8.94
N GLU A 17 -14.58 -12.18 7.84
CA GLU A 17 -13.68 -11.70 6.77
C GLU A 17 -12.66 -10.68 7.30
N PHE A 18 -13.13 -9.70 8.09
CA PHE A 18 -12.27 -8.71 8.72
C PHE A 18 -11.32 -9.34 9.73
N LYS A 19 -11.84 -10.20 10.62
CA LYS A 19 -11.02 -10.88 11.64
C LYS A 19 -9.93 -11.74 10.99
N LEU A 20 -10.28 -12.51 9.95
CA LEU A 20 -9.32 -13.35 9.22
C LEU A 20 -8.23 -12.51 8.56
N ALA A 21 -8.60 -11.44 7.85
CA ALA A 21 -7.64 -10.56 7.20
C ALA A 21 -6.70 -9.90 8.22
N PHE A 22 -7.27 -9.36 9.30
CA PHE A 22 -6.50 -8.75 10.39
C PHE A 22 -5.55 -9.76 11.07
N SER A 23 -6.04 -10.95 11.41
CA SER A 23 -5.23 -12.01 12.02
C SER A 23 -4.11 -12.45 11.07
N PHE A 24 -4.39 -12.58 9.77
CA PHE A 24 -3.37 -12.94 8.78
C PHE A 24 -2.27 -11.89 8.69
N THR A 25 -2.62 -10.61 8.54
CA THR A 25 -1.64 -9.51 8.50
C THR A 25 -0.85 -9.40 9.80
N PHE A 26 -1.50 -9.68 10.94
CA PHE A 26 -0.83 -9.71 12.23
C PHE A 26 0.17 -10.86 12.36
N CYS A 27 -0.22 -12.07 11.98
CA CYS A 27 0.69 -13.21 11.94
C CYS A 27 1.84 -12.99 10.95
N TRP A 28 1.58 -12.36 9.80
CA TRP A 28 2.61 -12.00 8.83
C TRP A 28 3.63 -11.02 9.43
N ALA A 29 3.16 -9.97 10.09
CA ALA A 29 3.98 -8.97 10.76
C ALA A 29 4.87 -9.60 11.85
N LEU A 30 4.32 -10.54 12.64
CA LEU A 30 5.08 -11.29 13.65
C LEU A 30 6.07 -12.27 13.02
N TYR A 31 5.70 -12.92 11.92
CA TYR A 31 6.57 -13.84 11.19
C TYR A 31 7.79 -13.12 10.62
N CYS A 32 7.61 -11.93 10.01
CA CYS A 32 8.72 -11.12 9.52
C CYS A 32 9.68 -10.72 10.65
N TYR A 33 9.13 -10.29 11.79
CA TYR A 33 9.95 -10.01 12.97
C TYR A 33 10.77 -11.23 13.43
N TRP A 34 10.13 -12.39 13.56
CA TRP A 34 10.82 -13.64 13.94
C TRP A 34 11.89 -14.07 12.93
N TYR A 35 11.62 -13.87 11.64
CA TYR A 35 12.58 -14.12 10.57
C TYR A 35 13.85 -13.29 10.78
N GLU A 36 13.71 -11.98 11.01
CA GLU A 36 14.86 -11.10 11.23
C GLU A 36 15.61 -11.43 12.52
N VAL A 37 14.90 -11.72 13.62
CA VAL A 37 15.56 -12.17 14.86
C VAL A 37 16.46 -13.37 14.61
N LYS A 38 15.97 -14.37 13.86
CA LYS A 38 16.74 -15.57 13.55
C LYS A 38 17.95 -15.26 12.66
N GLN A 39 17.76 -14.41 11.64
CA GLN A 39 18.83 -14.07 10.70
C GLN A 39 19.96 -13.29 11.35
N GLN A 40 19.63 -12.45 12.33
CA GLN A 40 20.57 -11.57 12.99
C GLN A 40 21.07 -12.10 14.34
N THR A 41 20.74 -13.33 14.71
CA THR A 41 21.26 -13.95 15.93
C THR A 41 22.71 -14.35 15.73
N GLY A 42 23.62 -13.81 16.55
CA GLY A 42 25.04 -14.17 16.55
C GLY A 42 25.91 -13.35 15.60
N THR A 43 25.37 -12.31 14.97
CA THR A 43 26.14 -11.36 14.16
C THR A 43 26.80 -10.28 15.04
N ASP A 44 27.97 -9.79 14.62
CA ASP A 44 28.68 -8.71 15.31
C ASP A 44 27.88 -7.39 15.22
N LEU A 45 27.91 -6.60 16.31
CA LEU A 45 27.28 -5.29 16.42
C LEU A 45 27.78 -4.31 15.35
N MET A 46 29.04 -4.43 14.93
CA MET A 46 29.64 -3.52 13.94
C MET A 46 29.06 -3.69 12.53
N VAL A 47 28.54 -4.88 12.22
CA VAL A 47 27.97 -5.22 10.90
C VAL A 47 26.44 -5.11 10.91
N TYR A 48 25.84 -4.90 12.09
CA TYR A 48 24.39 -4.84 12.27
C TYR A 48 23.78 -3.63 11.55
N TRP A 49 22.71 -3.88 10.82
CA TRP A 49 21.89 -2.82 10.22
C TRP A 49 21.08 -2.10 11.28
N ASP A 50 20.70 -0.86 10.99
CA ASP A 50 19.87 -0.11 11.93
C ASP A 50 18.51 -0.79 12.13
N ALA A 51 17.98 -0.73 13.37
CA ALA A 51 16.69 -1.29 13.74
C ALA A 51 15.55 -0.91 12.78
N THR A 52 15.59 0.29 12.20
CA THR A 52 14.59 0.78 11.23
C THR A 52 14.56 0.01 9.92
N GLN A 53 15.68 -0.62 9.52
CA GLN A 53 15.79 -1.36 8.26
C GLN A 53 15.02 -2.68 8.29
N PHE A 54 14.78 -3.26 9.48
CA PHE A 54 14.05 -4.52 9.67
C PHE A 54 12.52 -4.38 9.63
N TYR A 55 12.01 -3.19 9.27
CA TYR A 55 10.59 -2.98 9.07
C TYR A 55 10.05 -3.87 7.93
N CYS A 56 9.02 -4.67 8.21
CA CYS A 56 8.50 -5.64 7.23
C CYS A 56 7.82 -5.03 6.00
N GLY A 57 7.49 -3.74 6.05
CA GLY A 57 6.96 -2.99 4.91
C GLY A 57 8.01 -2.25 4.08
N SER A 58 9.30 -2.52 4.32
CA SER A 58 10.42 -1.97 3.56
C SER A 58 10.73 -2.82 2.33
N ASN A 59 11.08 -2.20 1.20
CA ASN A 59 11.52 -2.91 0.00
C ASN A 59 12.85 -3.64 0.20
N LEU A 60 13.63 -3.21 1.19
CA LEU A 60 14.87 -3.88 1.58
C LEU A 60 14.62 -5.21 2.33
N HIS A 61 13.42 -5.39 2.90
CA HIS A 61 13.08 -6.59 3.64
C HIS A 61 12.83 -7.76 2.67
N PRO A 62 13.52 -8.91 2.80
CA PRO A 62 13.43 -10.01 1.83
C PRO A 62 12.02 -10.56 1.59
N LEU A 63 11.20 -10.56 2.64
CA LEU A 63 9.82 -11.06 2.58
C LEU A 63 8.81 -10.08 1.94
N TRP A 64 9.19 -8.83 1.66
CA TRP A 64 8.27 -7.82 1.14
C TRP A 64 7.65 -8.24 -0.19
N TYR A 65 8.44 -8.83 -1.10
CA TYR A 65 7.96 -9.31 -2.39
C TYR A 65 6.76 -10.26 -2.25
N TYR A 66 6.81 -11.21 -1.31
CA TYR A 66 5.70 -12.12 -1.05
C TYR A 66 4.47 -11.41 -0.47
N PHE A 67 4.68 -10.39 0.36
CA PHE A 67 3.57 -9.60 0.88
C PHE A 67 2.83 -8.85 -0.23
N THR A 68 3.55 -8.25 -1.19
CA THR A 68 2.90 -7.54 -2.31
C THR A 68 1.98 -8.44 -3.15
N PHE A 69 2.32 -9.73 -3.26
CA PHE A 69 1.48 -10.71 -3.94
C PHE A 69 0.19 -11.03 -3.16
N LEU A 70 0.27 -11.08 -1.82
CA LEU A 70 -0.85 -11.35 -0.93
C LEU A 70 -1.75 -10.12 -0.71
N PHE A 71 -1.18 -8.92 -0.83
CA PHE A 71 -1.84 -7.64 -0.58
C PHE A 71 -3.20 -7.46 -1.30
N PRO A 72 -3.35 -7.72 -2.62
CA PRO A 72 -4.65 -7.61 -3.29
C PRO A 72 -5.75 -8.45 -2.64
N ILE A 73 -5.43 -9.63 -2.11
CA ILE A 73 -6.40 -10.53 -1.47
C ILE A 73 -6.84 -9.96 -0.12
N LEU A 74 -5.88 -9.43 0.64
CA LEU A 74 -6.11 -8.88 1.98
C LEU A 74 -6.99 -7.63 1.96
N VAL A 75 -6.79 -6.77 0.97
CA VAL A 75 -7.53 -5.51 0.82
C VAL A 75 -9.02 -5.70 0.49
N VAL A 76 -9.40 -6.84 -0.10
CA VAL A 76 -10.81 -7.13 -0.49
C VAL A 76 -11.67 -7.54 0.71
N LEU A 77 -11.07 -8.20 1.69
CA LEU A 77 -11.75 -8.78 2.85
C LEU A 77 -12.39 -7.76 3.83
N PRO A 78 -11.80 -6.59 4.15
CA PRO A 78 -12.37 -5.62 5.09
C PRO A 78 -13.54 -4.83 4.53
N TYR A 79 -14.69 -5.49 4.36
CA TYR A 79 -16.00 -4.86 4.17
C TYR A 79 -16.40 -4.51 2.73
N ALA A 80 -15.57 -4.75 1.71
CA ALA A 80 -15.93 -4.49 0.30
C ALA A 80 -17.10 -5.37 -0.19
N THR A 81 -17.23 -6.59 0.36
CA THR A 81 -18.35 -7.51 0.06
C THR A 81 -19.66 -7.15 0.76
N SER A 82 -19.62 -6.20 1.71
CA SER A 82 -20.75 -5.95 2.62
C SER A 82 -22.03 -5.54 1.90
N TYR A 83 -21.92 -4.71 0.86
CA TYR A 83 -23.07 -4.24 0.09
C TYR A 83 -23.76 -5.40 -0.66
N ILE A 84 -23.00 -6.27 -1.31
CA ILE A 84 -23.55 -7.43 -2.03
C ILE A 84 -24.27 -8.37 -1.06
N VAL A 85 -23.68 -8.64 0.11
CA VAL A 85 -24.26 -9.54 1.11
C VAL A 85 -25.54 -8.96 1.72
N GLU A 86 -25.55 -7.68 2.08
CA GLU A 86 -26.74 -7.03 2.66
C GLU A 86 -27.89 -6.90 1.65
N ARG A 87 -27.57 -6.77 0.36
CA ARG A 87 -28.57 -6.80 -0.70
C ARG A 87 -29.13 -8.21 -0.91
N ALA A 88 -28.26 -9.22 -0.97
CA ALA A 88 -28.69 -10.62 -1.11
C ALA A 88 -29.57 -11.09 0.05
N ASN A 89 -29.29 -10.61 1.27
CA ASN A 89 -30.05 -10.98 2.47
C ASN A 89 -31.26 -10.07 2.75
N GLY A 90 -31.53 -9.06 1.91
CA GLY A 90 -32.61 -8.09 2.13
C GLY A 90 -32.43 -7.13 3.32
N THR A 91 -31.31 -7.20 4.04
CA THR A 91 -31.06 -6.37 5.23
C THR A 91 -30.74 -4.91 4.87
N SER A 92 -30.32 -4.65 3.64
CA SER A 92 -30.08 -3.31 3.10
C SER A 92 -31.29 -2.38 3.25
N ILE A 93 -32.50 -2.85 2.95
CA ILE A 93 -33.75 -2.06 3.04
C ILE A 93 -34.03 -1.63 4.49
N LEU A 94 -33.83 -2.53 5.45
CA LEU A 94 -34.04 -2.26 6.89
C LEU A 94 -33.03 -1.24 7.43
N LEU A 95 -31.80 -1.26 6.93
CA LEU A 95 -30.78 -0.28 7.32
C LEU A 95 -31.10 1.07 6.70
N ILE A 96 -31.45 1.10 5.41
CA ILE A 96 -31.78 2.32 4.68
C ILE A 96 -33.00 3.01 5.28
N SER A 97 -34.05 2.28 5.69
CA SER A 97 -35.24 2.90 6.30
C SER A 97 -34.92 3.62 7.62
N LYS A 98 -33.95 3.13 8.38
CA LYS A 98 -33.54 3.73 9.66
C LYS A 98 -32.57 4.90 9.53
N MET A 99 -31.69 4.91 8.51
CA MET A 99 -30.61 5.90 8.41
C MET A 99 -30.66 6.80 7.17
N GLY A 100 -31.45 6.44 6.16
CA GLY A 100 -31.51 7.09 4.84
C GLY A 100 -30.41 6.63 3.89
N VAL A 101 -30.69 6.66 2.58
CA VAL A 101 -29.83 6.13 1.51
C VAL A 101 -28.43 6.76 1.51
N GLN A 102 -28.36 8.10 1.54
CA GLN A 102 -27.08 8.81 1.47
C GLN A 102 -26.17 8.45 2.64
N ARG A 103 -26.72 8.44 3.87
CA ARG A 103 -25.97 8.11 5.08
C ARG A 103 -25.55 6.64 5.06
N TYR A 104 -26.37 5.74 4.55
CA TYR A 104 -26.05 4.32 4.38
C TYR A 104 -24.83 4.10 3.47
N ILE A 105 -24.84 4.68 2.26
CA ILE A 105 -23.73 4.52 1.30
C ILE A 105 -22.45 5.20 1.79
N LEU A 106 -22.54 6.45 2.26
CA LEU A 106 -21.36 7.19 2.70
C LEU A 106 -20.71 6.57 3.95
N SER A 107 -21.52 6.05 4.89
CA SER A 107 -20.94 5.35 6.05
C SER A 107 -20.24 4.07 5.65
N LYS A 108 -20.71 3.38 4.60
CA LYS A 108 -20.08 2.16 4.09
C LYS A 108 -18.72 2.45 3.46
N VAL A 109 -18.61 3.54 2.71
CA VAL A 109 -17.34 4.04 2.16
C VAL A 109 -16.35 4.37 3.28
N ILE A 110 -16.77 5.14 4.28
CA ILE A 110 -15.91 5.52 5.41
C ILE A 110 -15.45 4.29 6.20
N VAL A 111 -16.37 3.38 6.52
CA VAL A 111 -16.02 2.16 7.28
C VAL A 111 -15.12 1.23 6.48
N CYS A 112 -15.32 1.11 5.16
CA CYS A 112 -14.45 0.32 4.31
C CYS A 112 -13.03 0.90 4.25
N PHE A 113 -12.90 2.23 4.11
CA PHE A 113 -11.59 2.90 4.18
C PHE A 113 -10.90 2.66 5.53
N ILE A 114 -11.60 2.89 6.64
CA ILE A 114 -11.06 2.68 7.99
C ILE A 114 -10.68 1.21 8.19
N GLY A 115 -11.49 0.28 7.70
CA GLY A 115 -11.22 -1.15 7.77
C GLY A 115 -9.94 -1.54 7.03
N GLY A 116 -9.79 -1.12 5.77
CA GLY A 116 -8.58 -1.37 4.99
C GLY A 116 -7.34 -0.70 5.60
N PHE A 117 -7.50 0.51 6.15
CA PHE A 117 -6.44 1.23 6.85
C PHE A 117 -5.96 0.49 8.09
N LEU A 118 -6.87 0.10 8.99
CA LEU A 118 -6.51 -0.52 10.28
C LEU A 118 -5.89 -1.91 10.13
N ILE A 119 -6.25 -2.66 9.09
CA ILE A 119 -5.68 -3.98 8.82
C ILE A 119 -4.18 -3.91 8.54
N ILE A 120 -3.70 -2.84 7.94
CA ILE A 120 -2.26 -2.65 7.69
C ILE A 120 -1.62 -1.87 8.82
N MET A 121 -2.23 -0.74 9.22
CA MET A 121 -1.65 0.18 10.19
C MET A 121 -1.25 -0.51 11.49
N LEU A 122 -2.16 -1.29 12.08
CA LEU A 122 -1.91 -1.87 13.41
C LEU A 122 -0.85 -2.97 13.38
N PRO A 123 -0.92 -4.00 12.52
CA PRO A 123 0.14 -5.02 12.45
C PRO A 123 1.51 -4.47 12.10
N PHE A 124 1.59 -3.57 11.12
CA PHE A 124 2.88 -3.05 10.65
C PHE A 124 3.50 -2.08 11.66
N LEU A 125 2.68 -1.30 12.38
CA LEU A 125 3.17 -0.49 13.49
C LEU A 125 3.69 -1.35 14.63
N ILE A 126 3.03 -2.47 14.95
CA ILE A 126 3.49 -3.41 15.99
C ILE A 126 4.80 -4.07 15.57
N ASN A 127 4.92 -4.54 14.32
CA ASN A 127 6.19 -5.05 13.78
C ASN A 127 7.30 -4.00 13.90
N TYR A 128 7.04 -2.77 13.48
CA TYR A 128 8.01 -1.69 13.56
C TYR A 128 8.47 -1.45 15.00
N ILE A 129 7.54 -1.32 15.95
CA ILE A 129 7.85 -1.13 17.38
C ILE A 129 8.68 -2.30 17.93
N LEU A 130 8.31 -3.55 17.60
CA LEU A 130 9.07 -4.73 18.02
C LEU A 130 10.51 -4.67 17.49
N CYS A 131 10.70 -4.35 16.20
CA CYS A 131 12.03 -4.19 15.62
C CYS A 131 12.83 -3.08 16.33
N GLN A 132 12.22 -1.93 16.64
CA GLN A 132 12.90 -0.84 17.36
C GLN A 132 13.32 -1.23 18.79
N VAL A 133 12.55 -2.06 19.48
CA VAL A 133 12.84 -2.47 20.87
C VAL A 133 13.92 -3.56 20.91
N THR A 134 13.98 -4.41 19.88
CA THR A 134 14.85 -5.59 19.88
C THR A 134 16.20 -5.35 19.23
N PHE A 135 16.27 -4.55 18.16
CA PHE A 135 17.49 -4.38 17.37
C PHE A 135 18.25 -3.10 17.75
N PRO A 136 19.58 -3.06 17.59
CA PRO A 136 20.40 -1.90 17.88
C PRO A 136 20.20 -0.75 16.87
N HIS A 137 20.43 0.47 17.34
CA HIS A 137 20.39 1.69 16.52
C HIS A 137 21.80 2.08 16.06
N THR A 138 22.25 1.47 14.96
CA THR A 138 23.60 1.65 14.42
C THR A 138 23.70 2.74 13.34
N ASN A 139 22.57 3.29 12.86
CA ASN A 139 22.49 4.19 11.69
C ASN A 139 22.99 3.58 10.35
N ASN A 140 23.28 2.28 10.32
CA ASN A 140 23.65 1.57 9.10
C ASN A 140 22.41 1.27 8.25
N ILE A 141 22.54 1.36 6.93
CA ILE A 141 21.47 0.99 5.98
C ILE A 141 21.77 -0.39 5.40
N MET A 142 20.73 -1.18 5.08
CA MET A 142 20.94 -2.42 4.33
C MET A 142 21.55 -2.11 2.96
N GLY A 143 22.76 -2.62 2.71
CA GLY A 143 23.49 -2.42 1.45
C GLY A 143 24.47 -1.25 1.44
N ALA A 144 24.53 -0.41 2.49
CA ALA A 144 25.55 0.63 2.64
C ALA A 144 25.78 0.97 4.12
N TYR A 145 27.04 1.07 4.54
CA TYR A 145 27.38 1.42 5.92
C TYR A 145 27.50 2.94 6.08
N TYR A 146 27.15 3.46 7.25
CA TYR A 146 27.33 4.88 7.51
C TYR A 146 28.82 5.22 7.48
N GLY A 147 29.21 6.18 6.65
CA GLY A 147 30.61 6.58 6.47
C GLY A 147 31.41 5.81 5.41
N THR A 148 30.80 4.87 4.67
CA THR A 148 31.44 4.24 3.50
C THR A 148 31.08 4.95 2.19
N GLU A 149 32.03 4.98 1.25
CA GLU A 149 31.77 5.38 -0.14
C GLU A 149 30.62 4.53 -0.71
N GLY A 150 29.54 5.16 -1.19
CA GLY A 150 28.31 4.45 -1.59
C GLY A 150 27.04 4.92 -0.88
N TYR A 151 27.17 5.30 0.40
CA TYR A 151 26.01 5.64 1.24
C TYR A 151 25.30 6.92 0.78
N ASP A 152 26.08 7.97 0.52
CA ASP A 152 25.61 9.28 0.08
C ASP A 152 24.88 9.21 -1.26
N GLY A 153 25.41 8.46 -2.22
CA GLY A 153 24.78 8.29 -3.52
C GLY A 153 23.63 7.28 -3.54
N MET A 154 23.50 6.39 -2.55
CA MET A 154 22.28 5.58 -2.38
C MET A 154 21.13 6.48 -1.94
N LEU A 155 21.40 7.46 -1.07
CA LEU A 155 20.42 8.42 -0.57
C LEU A 155 20.09 9.53 -1.57
N THR A 156 21.11 10.11 -2.19
CA THR A 156 20.98 11.20 -3.17
C THR A 156 20.71 10.69 -4.58
N GLY A 157 20.91 9.40 -4.82
CA GLY A 157 20.72 8.69 -6.08
C GLY A 157 21.82 8.90 -7.13
N THR A 158 22.98 9.46 -6.75
CA THR A 158 24.12 9.59 -7.66
C THR A 158 24.71 8.24 -8.11
N TYR A 159 24.37 7.13 -7.44
CA TYR A 159 24.79 5.77 -7.85
C TYR A 159 23.82 5.02 -8.78
N TYR A 160 22.80 5.68 -9.36
CA TYR A 160 21.89 5.02 -10.30
C TYR A 160 22.41 5.05 -11.74
N ALA A 161 22.61 3.85 -12.32
CA ALA A 161 23.04 3.67 -13.71
C ALA A 161 21.93 3.92 -14.75
N ILE A 162 20.69 4.14 -14.33
CA ILE A 162 19.53 4.32 -15.22
C ILE A 162 18.99 5.74 -15.08
N HIS A 163 18.59 6.34 -16.21
CA HIS A 163 17.94 7.65 -16.21
C HIS A 163 16.58 7.61 -15.50
N VAL A 164 16.44 8.39 -14.42
CA VAL A 164 15.23 8.49 -13.59
C VAL A 164 14.92 9.95 -13.25
N GLN A 165 13.63 10.29 -13.20
CA GLN A 165 13.19 11.67 -12.91
C GLN A 165 13.42 12.10 -11.45
N ASN A 166 13.25 11.18 -10.50
CA ASN A 166 13.41 11.43 -9.06
C ASN A 166 14.55 10.56 -8.52
N ILE A 167 15.75 11.12 -8.61
CA ILE A 167 17.02 10.45 -8.28
C ILE A 167 17.16 10.28 -6.75
N GLN A 168 16.85 11.32 -5.99
CA GLN A 168 16.95 11.33 -4.53
C GLN A 168 15.90 10.47 -3.84
N LEU A 169 16.20 9.99 -2.63
CA LEU A 169 15.22 9.32 -1.76
C LEU A 169 14.00 10.22 -1.55
N PRO A 170 12.78 9.72 -1.80
CA PRO A 170 11.59 10.50 -1.49
C PRO A 170 11.62 10.89 -0.02
N PHE A 171 11.25 12.13 0.30
CA PHE A 171 11.34 12.67 1.66
C PHE A 171 12.74 12.56 2.31
N LEU A 172 13.83 12.67 1.54
CA LEU A 172 15.21 12.57 2.04
C LEU A 172 15.48 13.43 3.28
N LYS A 173 15.01 14.69 3.30
CA LYS A 173 15.16 15.58 4.47
C LYS A 173 14.47 15.03 5.72
N LEU A 174 13.34 14.35 5.57
CA LEU A 174 12.63 13.72 6.69
C LEU A 174 13.41 12.50 7.18
N TYR A 175 13.95 11.69 6.26
CA TYR A 175 14.78 10.55 6.59
C TYR A 175 16.04 10.95 7.38
N LEU A 176 16.76 11.97 6.92
CA LEU A 176 18.01 12.42 7.54
C LEU A 176 17.81 13.07 8.93
N ASN A 177 16.73 13.83 9.12
CA ASN A 177 16.49 14.55 10.37
C ASN A 177 15.67 13.73 11.39
N TYR A 178 14.72 12.92 10.91
CA TYR A 178 13.75 12.19 11.73
C TYR A 178 13.45 10.80 11.15
N PRO A 179 14.42 9.86 11.17
CA PRO A 179 14.29 8.56 10.52
C PRO A 179 13.09 7.75 11.04
N HIS A 180 12.79 7.80 12.34
CA HIS A 180 11.61 7.09 12.85
C HIS A 180 10.29 7.67 12.34
N LEU A 181 10.20 9.00 12.21
CA LEU A 181 9.01 9.65 11.67
C LEU A 181 8.84 9.33 10.18
N TYR A 182 9.94 9.17 9.45
CA TYR A 182 9.93 8.71 8.07
C TYR A 182 9.28 7.32 7.95
N TYR A 183 9.68 6.33 8.73
CA TYR A 183 9.06 4.99 8.68
C TYR A 183 7.58 4.99 9.12
N ILE A 184 7.24 5.74 10.17
CA ILE A 184 5.84 5.90 10.60
C ILE A 184 5.00 6.54 9.48
N TRP A 185 5.55 7.54 8.80
CA TRP A 185 4.90 8.19 7.66
C TRP A 185 4.62 7.19 6.53
N TYR A 186 5.58 6.32 6.21
CA TYR A 186 5.37 5.28 5.21
C TYR A 186 4.34 4.21 5.63
N ILE A 187 4.31 3.82 6.91
CA ILE A 187 3.25 2.94 7.44
C ILE A 187 1.87 3.57 7.23
N VAL A 188 1.74 4.87 7.49
CA VAL A 188 0.51 5.62 7.25
C VAL A 188 0.17 5.65 5.76
N LEU A 189 1.13 5.92 4.87
CA LEU A 189 0.92 5.94 3.42
C LEU A 189 0.44 4.59 2.89
N LEU A 190 1.10 3.49 3.27
CA LEU A 190 0.72 2.13 2.86
C LEU A 190 -0.68 1.78 3.38
N SER A 191 -1.00 2.16 4.62
CA SER A 191 -2.31 1.95 5.21
C SER A 191 -3.39 2.77 4.51
N THR A 192 -3.10 4.01 4.14
CA THR A 192 -4.00 4.86 3.34
C THR A 192 -4.25 4.24 1.97
N LEU A 193 -3.22 3.75 1.28
CA LEU A 193 -3.37 3.08 -0.01
C LEU A 193 -4.27 1.84 0.10
N SER A 194 -4.07 1.01 1.12
CA SER A 194 -4.95 -0.13 1.44
C SER A 194 -6.41 0.30 1.62
N GLY A 195 -6.65 1.35 2.41
CA GLY A 195 -7.99 1.93 2.59
C GLY A 195 -8.62 2.41 1.28
N VAL A 196 -7.85 3.09 0.43
CA VAL A 196 -8.30 3.58 -0.89
C VAL A 196 -8.68 2.41 -1.79
N PHE A 197 -7.84 1.39 -1.89
CA PHE A 197 -8.14 0.20 -2.69
C PHE A 197 -9.38 -0.56 -2.17
N GLY A 198 -9.58 -0.63 -0.85
CA GLY A 198 -10.82 -1.14 -0.27
C GLY A 198 -12.07 -0.38 -0.76
N VAL A 199 -11.99 0.96 -0.83
CA VAL A 199 -13.08 1.80 -1.37
C VAL A 199 -13.30 1.58 -2.87
N ILE A 200 -12.24 1.42 -3.67
CA ILE A 200 -12.36 1.10 -5.10
C ILE A 200 -13.13 -0.21 -5.28
N LEU A 201 -12.79 -1.23 -4.49
CA LEU A 201 -13.48 -2.52 -4.52
C LEU A 201 -14.93 -2.43 -4.07
N LEU A 202 -15.22 -1.63 -3.05
CA LEU A 202 -16.59 -1.32 -2.66
C LEU A 202 -17.35 -0.62 -3.80
N CYS A 203 -16.71 0.27 -4.55
CA CYS A 203 -17.32 0.90 -5.73
C CYS A 203 -17.65 -0.13 -6.82
N PHE A 204 -16.76 -1.09 -7.08
CA PHE A 204 -17.04 -2.23 -7.96
C PHE A 204 -18.22 -3.08 -7.46
N SER A 205 -18.38 -3.22 -6.14
CA SER A 205 -19.51 -3.91 -5.54
C SER A 205 -20.87 -3.22 -5.82
N PHE A 206 -20.88 -1.90 -6.04
CA PHE A 206 -22.09 -1.17 -6.43
C PHE A 206 -22.49 -1.44 -7.89
N LEU A 207 -21.49 -1.67 -8.74
CA LEU A 207 -21.64 -1.92 -10.17
C LEU A 207 -22.02 -3.38 -10.45
N ILE A 208 -21.34 -4.34 -9.81
CA ILE A 208 -21.49 -5.77 -10.06
C ILE A 208 -22.67 -6.33 -9.25
N ARG A 209 -23.56 -7.08 -9.92
CA ARG A 209 -24.72 -7.75 -9.29
C ARG A 209 -24.47 -9.20 -8.84
N ARG A 210 -23.44 -9.88 -9.36
CA ARG A 210 -23.23 -11.33 -9.16
C ARG A 210 -21.90 -11.63 -8.47
N GLY A 211 -21.96 -12.44 -7.41
CA GLY A 211 -20.85 -13.19 -6.80
C GLY A 211 -19.78 -12.36 -6.07
N ARG A 212 -19.46 -12.75 -4.83
CA ARG A 212 -18.40 -12.09 -4.02
C ARG A 212 -17.00 -12.25 -4.64
N ILE A 213 -16.78 -13.34 -5.38
CA ILE A 213 -15.49 -13.73 -5.96
C ILE A 213 -15.06 -12.77 -7.09
N PHE A 214 -16.01 -12.16 -7.81
CA PHE A 214 -15.70 -11.23 -8.89
C PHE A 214 -15.10 -9.91 -8.39
N LEU A 215 -15.15 -9.61 -7.10
CA LEU A 215 -14.52 -8.42 -6.52
C LEU A 215 -12.99 -8.52 -6.43
N PHE A 216 -12.42 -9.73 -6.45
CA PHE A 216 -10.97 -9.90 -6.38
C PHE A 216 -10.27 -9.58 -7.70
N ILE A 217 -10.96 -9.78 -8.83
CA ILE A 217 -10.38 -9.70 -10.17
C ILE A 217 -9.93 -8.26 -10.53
N PRO A 218 -10.74 -7.21 -10.35
CA PRO A 218 -10.37 -5.86 -10.81
C PRO A 218 -9.10 -5.33 -10.15
N LEU A 219 -8.94 -5.52 -8.84
CA LEU A 219 -7.75 -5.05 -8.12
C LEU A 219 -6.51 -5.88 -8.49
N PHE A 220 -6.67 -7.20 -8.61
CA PHE A 220 -5.55 -8.07 -9.02
C PHE A 220 -5.03 -7.72 -10.42
N VAL A 221 -5.94 -7.55 -11.39
CA VAL A 221 -5.59 -7.13 -12.75
C VAL A 221 -4.94 -5.75 -12.76
N LEU A 222 -5.50 -4.79 -12.00
CA LEU A 222 -4.93 -3.44 -11.89
C LEU A 222 -3.48 -3.48 -11.40
N LEU A 223 -3.23 -4.13 -10.26
CA LEU A 223 -1.89 -4.20 -9.68
C LEU A 223 -0.90 -4.95 -10.59
N LYS A 224 -1.34 -6.06 -11.20
CA LYS A 224 -0.46 -6.80 -12.13
C LYS A 224 -0.13 -5.98 -13.38
N LEU A 225 -1.10 -5.23 -13.92
CA LEU A 225 -0.88 -4.36 -15.07
C LEU A 225 0.13 -3.24 -14.75
N MET A 226 0.02 -2.63 -13.57
CA MET A 226 1.00 -1.62 -13.12
C MET A 226 2.41 -2.21 -12.99
N ASN A 227 2.55 -3.43 -12.48
CA ASN A 227 3.85 -4.11 -12.39
C ASN A 227 4.43 -4.41 -13.77
N VAL A 228 3.61 -4.87 -14.72
CA VAL A 228 4.04 -5.14 -16.10
C VAL A 228 4.50 -3.84 -16.80
N LEU A 229 3.79 -2.73 -16.60
CA LEU A 229 4.19 -1.42 -17.14
C LEU A 229 5.51 -0.94 -16.55
N THR A 230 5.70 -1.17 -15.24
CA THR A 230 6.95 -0.84 -14.53
C THR A 230 8.12 -1.64 -15.10
N GLU A 231 7.96 -2.96 -15.26
CA GLU A 231 8.98 -3.83 -15.83
C GLU A 231 9.29 -3.47 -17.30
N TYR A 232 8.27 -3.13 -18.08
CA TYR A 232 8.45 -2.66 -19.46
C TYR A 232 9.21 -1.34 -19.51
N SER A 233 8.89 -0.39 -18.63
CA SER A 233 9.61 0.88 -18.55
C SER A 233 11.07 0.68 -18.15
N TYR A 234 11.35 -0.22 -17.22
CA TYR A 234 12.71 -0.55 -16.79
C TYR A 234 13.53 -1.13 -17.94
N LYS A 235 12.97 -2.08 -18.69
CA LYS A 235 13.66 -2.73 -19.84
C LYS A 235 13.99 -1.78 -20.98
N ASN A 236 13.19 -0.74 -21.15
CA ASN A 236 13.40 0.27 -22.18
C ASN A 236 14.23 1.46 -21.71
N ALA A 237 14.56 1.54 -20.42
CA ALA A 237 15.19 2.72 -19.88
C ALA A 237 16.65 2.87 -20.35
N GLY A 238 17.06 4.11 -20.61
CA GLY A 238 18.42 4.45 -20.99
C GLY A 238 19.40 4.51 -19.81
N SER A 239 20.69 4.36 -20.10
CA SER A 239 21.79 4.43 -19.10
C SER A 239 22.23 5.86 -18.81
N ASN A 240 22.39 6.22 -17.53
CA ASN A 240 22.81 7.56 -17.08
C ASN A 240 24.33 7.77 -17.25
N PRO A 241 24.79 8.73 -18.08
CA PRO A 241 26.21 8.97 -18.33
C PRO A 241 26.98 9.52 -17.12
N PHE A 242 26.29 9.97 -16.06
CA PHE A 242 26.92 10.58 -14.88
C PHE A 242 27.03 9.62 -13.67
N SER A 243 26.74 8.32 -13.82
CA SER A 243 26.83 7.36 -12.69
C SER A 243 28.27 6.84 -12.47
N PRO A 244 28.82 6.82 -11.24
CA PRO A 244 30.24 6.49 -10.99
C PRO A 244 30.67 5.02 -11.13
N LEU A 245 29.74 4.04 -11.12
CA LEU A 245 30.12 2.64 -10.86
C LEU A 245 30.22 1.70 -12.08
N GLU A 246 29.55 1.90 -13.22
CA GLU A 246 29.61 0.92 -14.33
C GLU A 246 29.30 1.50 -15.74
N VAL A 247 29.94 2.60 -16.17
CA VAL A 247 29.74 3.12 -17.55
C VAL A 247 30.78 2.58 -18.56
N GLU A 248 31.83 1.88 -18.11
CA GLU A 248 32.96 1.52 -18.99
C GLU A 248 32.89 0.16 -19.72
N SER A 249 31.86 -0.68 -19.54
CA SER A 249 31.87 -2.03 -20.15
C SER A 249 30.61 -2.48 -20.92
N MET A 250 29.58 -1.64 -21.04
CA MET A 250 28.43 -1.91 -21.92
C MET A 250 28.13 -0.68 -22.76
N GLY A 251 28.04 -0.86 -24.08
CA GLY A 251 27.75 0.21 -25.03
C GLY A 251 26.58 1.05 -24.55
N TYR A 252 26.81 2.37 -24.47
CA TYR A 252 25.85 3.36 -24.03
C TYR A 252 24.52 3.17 -24.76
N LYS A 253 23.43 2.94 -24.01
CA LYS A 253 22.09 2.84 -24.57
C LYS A 253 21.34 4.13 -24.29
N GLU A 254 21.16 4.92 -25.33
CA GLU A 254 20.14 5.97 -25.33
C GLU A 254 18.76 5.32 -25.30
N GLY A 255 17.96 5.64 -24.28
CA GLY A 255 16.62 5.12 -24.08
C GLY A 255 15.77 6.11 -23.29
N PRO A 256 14.44 5.97 -23.31
CA PRO A 256 13.54 6.78 -22.50
C PRO A 256 13.87 6.72 -20.99
N GLU A 257 13.36 7.67 -20.23
CA GLU A 257 13.49 7.66 -18.77
C GLU A 257 12.69 6.50 -18.15
N TYR A 258 13.23 5.90 -17.09
CA TYR A 258 12.51 4.91 -16.30
C TYR A 258 11.42 5.58 -15.46
N VAL A 259 10.18 5.08 -15.60
CA VAL A 259 9.02 5.48 -14.83
C VAL A 259 8.45 4.28 -14.08
N CYS A 260 8.36 4.40 -12.75
CA CYS A 260 7.73 3.41 -11.90
C CYS A 260 6.21 3.61 -11.91
N TYR A 261 5.46 2.63 -12.42
CA TYR A 261 3.99 2.67 -12.47
C TYR A 261 3.33 1.97 -11.27
N ASN A 262 4.07 1.11 -10.57
CA ASN A 262 3.60 0.36 -9.42
C ASN A 262 3.36 1.27 -8.21
N LEU A 263 2.09 1.48 -7.84
CA LEU A 263 1.70 2.34 -6.72
C LEU A 263 2.23 1.86 -5.36
N LEU A 264 2.52 0.57 -5.19
CA LEU A 264 3.07 0.05 -3.93
C LEU A 264 4.47 0.60 -3.66
N GLU A 265 5.25 0.89 -4.71
CA GLU A 265 6.59 1.46 -4.58
C GLU A 265 6.56 2.89 -4.02
N TYR A 266 5.52 3.66 -4.34
CA TYR A 266 5.34 5.05 -3.86
C TYR A 266 5.05 5.13 -2.36
N VAL A 267 4.59 4.03 -1.77
CA VAL A 267 4.18 3.96 -0.36
C VAL A 267 5.06 3.01 0.46
N ASN A 268 6.22 2.65 -0.08
CA ASN A 268 7.21 1.82 0.60
C ASN A 268 8.53 2.60 0.79
N PRO A 269 9.14 2.59 1.99
CA PRO A 269 10.47 3.16 2.17
C PRO A 269 11.51 2.39 1.34
N PHE A 270 12.39 3.12 0.66
CA PHE A 270 13.37 2.53 -0.27
C PHE A 270 12.74 1.77 -1.45
N GLY A 271 11.53 2.16 -1.87
CA GLY A 271 10.96 1.66 -3.11
C GLY A 271 11.74 2.02 -4.36
N GLU A 272 11.37 1.35 -5.45
CA GLU A 272 12.01 1.54 -6.74
C GLU A 272 12.06 3.02 -7.13
N ARG A 273 13.16 3.42 -7.77
CA ARG A 273 13.34 4.79 -8.28
C ARG A 273 12.47 5.03 -9.50
N GLY A 274 12.49 6.25 -10.02
CA GLY A 274 11.62 6.60 -11.16
C GLY A 274 10.15 6.82 -10.77
N GLN A 275 9.87 7.00 -9.47
CA GLN A 275 8.58 7.51 -9.02
C GLN A 275 8.30 8.85 -9.67
N ASN A 276 7.15 9.00 -10.32
CA ASN A 276 6.74 10.21 -11.02
C ASN A 276 5.56 10.84 -10.27
N THR A 277 5.77 12.05 -9.74
CA THR A 277 4.77 12.77 -8.95
C THR A 277 3.55 13.16 -9.78
N ILE A 278 3.75 13.53 -11.05
CA ILE A 278 2.66 13.88 -11.98
C ILE A 278 1.79 12.65 -12.21
N TYR A 279 2.41 11.50 -12.49
CA TYR A 279 1.70 10.22 -12.63
C TYR A 279 0.87 9.89 -11.38
N LEU A 280 1.46 10.01 -10.18
CA LEU A 280 0.75 9.77 -8.93
C LEU A 280 -0.48 10.68 -8.78
N PHE A 281 -0.36 11.97 -9.09
CA PHE A 281 -1.49 12.91 -9.05
C PHE A 281 -2.57 12.56 -10.08
N CYS A 282 -2.18 12.20 -11.31
CA CYS A 282 -3.12 11.76 -12.34
C CYS A 282 -3.90 10.51 -11.90
N VAL A 283 -3.21 9.50 -11.37
CA VAL A 283 -3.85 8.28 -10.87
C VAL A 283 -4.77 8.59 -9.69
N ALA A 284 -4.34 9.42 -8.74
CA ALA A 284 -5.18 9.84 -7.62
C ALA A 284 -6.46 10.56 -8.10
N ALA A 285 -6.35 11.46 -9.08
CA ALA A 285 -7.49 12.15 -9.66
C ALA A 285 -8.47 11.18 -10.35
N ILE A 286 -7.96 10.20 -11.10
CA ILE A 286 -8.77 9.14 -11.73
C ILE A 286 -9.51 8.31 -10.67
N ILE A 287 -8.83 7.92 -9.59
CA ILE A 287 -9.44 7.16 -8.50
C ILE A 287 -10.54 7.97 -7.80
N VAL A 288 -10.29 9.24 -7.48
CA VAL A 288 -11.27 10.12 -6.81
C VAL A 288 -12.50 10.36 -7.68
N THR A 289 -12.30 10.62 -8.97
CA THR A 289 -13.41 10.81 -9.91
C THR A 289 -14.23 9.54 -10.09
N PHE A 290 -13.58 8.38 -10.29
CA PHE A 290 -14.23 7.08 -10.37
C PHE A 290 -15.07 6.76 -9.13
N CYS A 291 -14.49 6.90 -7.93
CA CYS A 291 -15.20 6.66 -6.68
C CYS A 291 -16.40 7.61 -6.51
N SER A 292 -16.23 8.89 -6.84
CA SER A 292 -17.30 9.89 -6.75
C SER A 292 -18.48 9.56 -7.68
N ILE A 293 -18.20 9.13 -8.92
CA ILE A 293 -19.22 8.69 -9.88
C ILE A 293 -19.95 7.46 -9.36
N CYS A 294 -19.21 6.45 -8.88
CA CYS A 294 -19.80 5.22 -8.35
C CYS A 294 -20.68 5.46 -7.13
N ILE A 295 -20.27 6.34 -6.21
CA ILE A 295 -21.06 6.70 -5.03
C ILE A 295 -22.37 7.40 -5.44
N LYS A 296 -22.31 8.37 -6.37
CA LYS A 296 -23.51 9.04 -6.89
C LYS A 296 -24.45 8.05 -7.59
N PHE A 297 -23.89 7.14 -8.38
CA PHE A 297 -24.64 6.08 -9.04
C PHE A 297 -25.32 5.15 -8.02
N ALA A 298 -24.61 4.71 -6.97
CA ALA A 298 -25.14 3.86 -5.93
C ALA A 298 -26.31 4.53 -5.18
N ILE A 299 -26.15 5.81 -4.82
CA ILE A 299 -27.22 6.58 -4.14
C ILE A 299 -28.47 6.66 -5.04
N LYS A 300 -28.31 7.02 -6.32
CA LYS A 300 -29.43 7.12 -7.26
C LYS A 300 -30.13 5.77 -7.47
N LYS A 301 -29.34 4.70 -7.59
CA LYS A 301 -29.82 3.32 -7.76
C LYS A 301 -30.65 2.84 -6.58
N GLU A 302 -30.20 3.11 -5.35
CA GLU A 302 -30.95 2.73 -4.14
C GLU A 302 -32.22 3.57 -3.95
N MET A 303 -32.20 4.86 -4.32
CA MET A 303 -33.42 5.69 -4.26
C MET A 303 -34.52 5.17 -5.20
N ARG A 304 -34.18 4.80 -6.44
CA ARG A 304 -35.14 4.22 -7.40
C ARG A 304 -35.72 2.91 -6.92
N HIS A 305 -34.86 2.03 -6.38
CA HIS A 305 -35.29 0.74 -5.84
C HIS A 305 -36.30 0.87 -4.69
N ILE A 306 -36.22 1.93 -3.88
CA ILE A 306 -37.19 2.21 -2.81
C ILE A 306 -38.50 2.77 -3.38
N GLN A 307 -38.43 3.51 -4.49
CA GLN A 307 -39.57 4.07 -5.19
C GLN A 307 -40.33 3.04 -6.06
N GLY A 308 -39.81 1.82 -6.20
CA GLY A 308 -40.42 0.75 -7.01
C GLY A 308 -40.09 0.82 -8.51
N GLU A 309 -39.09 1.62 -8.90
CA GLU A 309 -38.55 1.77 -10.27
C GLU A 309 -37.25 0.97 -10.48
#